data_AF-A0A6G9HD16-F1
#
_entry.id   AF-A0A6G9HD16-F1
#
_cell.length_a   1.000
_cell.length_b   1.000
_cell.length_c   1.000
_cell.angle_alpha   90.00
_cell.angle_beta   90.00
_cell.angle_gamma   90.00
#
_symmetry.space_group_name_H-M   'P 1'
#
loop_
_entity.id
_entity.type
_entity.pdbx_description
1 polymer ?
#
loop_
_entity_poly.entity_id
_entity_poly.type
_entity_poly.pdbx_seq_one_letter_code
_entity_poly.pdbx_strand_id
1 'polypeptide(L)'
;TTSQNTLAALVDLGQKILIVGCDPKADSTRLILNSKAQDTVLHLAAKEGSVEDLEVEDVLKVGYKGIKCVESGGPEPGVGCAGRGVITSINFLEENGAYDDVDYVSYDVLGDVVCGGFAMPIRENKAQEIYIVMSGEMMALYAANNIAKGILKYAHSGGVRLGGLICNERQTDRELDLAEALAAKLNSKLIHFVPRDNIVQHAELRKMTVIQYAPDSKQAAEYRALAEK
;
A
#
# COMPACT_ATOMS: atom_id res chain seq x y z
N THR A 1 0.65 -1.03 -7.50
CA THR A 1 -0.04 -0.31 -8.60
C THR A 1 -1.37 0.30 -8.18
N THR A 2 -2.35 -0.50 -7.73
CA THR A 2 -3.66 0.02 -7.30
C THR A 2 -3.52 1.12 -6.24
N SER A 3 -2.76 0.85 -5.17
CA SER A 3 -2.46 1.83 -4.10
C SER A 3 -1.98 3.18 -4.66
N GLN A 4 -0.86 3.21 -5.39
CA GLN A 4 -0.31 4.45 -5.96
C GLN A 4 -1.29 5.19 -6.89
N ASN A 5 -2.12 4.49 -7.67
CA ASN A 5 -3.11 5.16 -8.53
C ASN A 5 -4.28 5.75 -7.73
N THR A 6 -4.82 5.01 -6.76
CA THR A 6 -5.89 5.49 -5.88
C THR A 6 -5.43 6.68 -5.06
N LEU A 7 -4.20 6.63 -4.52
CA LEU A 7 -3.62 7.74 -3.74
C LEU A 7 -3.35 8.96 -4.63
N ALA A 8 -2.87 8.77 -5.86
CA ALA A 8 -2.76 9.86 -6.81
C ALA A 8 -4.10 10.52 -7.13
N ALA A 9 -5.20 9.75 -7.18
CA ALA A 9 -6.55 10.28 -7.34
C ALA A 9 -7.07 11.00 -6.08
N LEU A 10 -6.75 10.51 -4.88
CA LEU A 10 -7.15 11.16 -3.62
C LEU A 10 -6.55 12.57 -3.47
N VAL A 11 -5.36 12.82 -4.01
CA VAL A 11 -4.79 14.19 -4.01
C VAL A 11 -5.58 15.14 -4.90
N ASP A 12 -6.21 14.66 -5.96
CA ASP A 12 -7.13 15.49 -6.77
C ASP A 12 -8.37 15.90 -5.97
N LEU A 13 -8.70 15.16 -4.90
CA LEU A 13 -9.75 15.47 -3.92
C LEU A 13 -9.23 16.32 -2.74
N GLY A 14 -8.03 16.89 -2.85
CA GLY A 14 -7.44 17.80 -1.88
C GLY A 14 -6.81 17.15 -0.66
N GLN A 15 -6.65 15.81 -0.65
CA GLN A 15 -6.09 15.08 0.48
C GLN A 15 -4.56 15.16 0.49
N LYS A 16 -3.98 15.38 1.67
CA LYS A 16 -2.53 15.26 1.93
C LYS A 16 -2.19 13.84 2.33
N ILE A 17 -1.27 13.22 1.59
CA ILE A 17 -1.01 11.78 1.68
C ILE A 17 0.46 11.50 2.00
N LEU A 18 0.68 10.56 2.92
CA LEU A 18 1.95 9.87 3.12
C LEU A 18 1.83 8.40 2.71
N ILE A 19 2.78 7.93 1.90
CA ILE A 19 2.94 6.52 1.53
C ILE A 19 4.14 5.96 2.28
N VAL A 20 3.91 4.89 3.04
CA VAL A 20 4.95 4.10 3.70
C VAL A 20 4.97 2.73 3.02
N GLY A 21 5.97 2.48 2.19
CA GLY A 21 6.21 1.18 1.59
C GLY A 21 6.70 0.19 2.64
N CYS A 22 5.94 -0.88 2.86
CA CYS A 22 6.23 -1.95 3.81
C CYS A 22 6.46 -3.30 3.11
N ASP A 23 6.59 -3.30 1.79
CA ASP A 23 7.00 -4.45 0.99
C ASP A 23 8.55 -4.43 0.82
N PRO A 24 9.26 -5.52 1.15
CA PRO A 24 10.72 -5.59 0.97
C PRO A 24 11.19 -5.37 -0.48
N LYS A 25 10.28 -5.44 -1.47
CA LYS A 25 10.55 -5.12 -2.87
C LYS A 25 10.87 -3.64 -3.10
N ALA A 26 10.45 -2.75 -2.20
CA ALA A 26 10.76 -1.32 -2.19
C ALA A 26 10.37 -0.57 -3.49
N ASP A 27 9.21 -0.90 -4.08
CA ASP A 27 8.67 -0.23 -5.27
C ASP A 27 7.26 0.36 -5.11
N SER A 28 6.82 0.49 -3.85
CA SER A 28 5.53 1.04 -3.44
C SER A 28 5.36 2.54 -3.72
N THR A 29 6.45 3.25 -4.03
CA THR A 29 6.48 4.71 -4.26
C THR A 29 6.97 5.11 -5.66
N ARG A 30 7.45 4.15 -6.47
CA ARG A 30 8.16 4.44 -7.73
C ARG A 30 7.36 5.25 -8.75
N LEU A 31 6.05 5.05 -8.82
CA LEU A 31 5.17 5.72 -9.79
C LEU A 31 4.84 7.15 -9.36
N ILE A 32 4.80 7.38 -8.04
CA ILE A 32 4.57 8.71 -7.45
C ILE A 32 5.81 9.58 -7.60
N LEU A 33 7.00 9.00 -7.44
CA LEU A 33 8.28 9.71 -7.53
C LEU A 33 8.83 9.79 -8.96
N ASN A 34 8.17 9.16 -9.94
CA ASN A 34 8.67 9.01 -11.29
C ASN A 34 10.09 8.43 -11.38
N SER A 35 10.46 7.59 -10.40
CA SER A 35 11.81 7.08 -10.19
C SER A 35 11.88 5.57 -10.44
N LYS A 36 13.09 5.01 -10.50
CA LYS A 36 13.26 3.54 -10.60
C LYS A 36 12.93 2.89 -9.25
N ALA A 37 13.49 3.47 -8.20
CA ALA A 37 13.29 3.17 -6.80
C ALA A 37 13.77 4.42 -6.03
N GLN A 38 13.45 4.49 -4.74
CA GLN A 38 14.11 5.40 -3.81
C GLN A 38 14.97 4.60 -2.83
N ASP A 39 15.96 5.25 -2.24
CA ASP A 39 16.70 4.66 -1.14
C ASP A 39 15.76 4.41 0.05
N THR A 40 15.97 3.30 0.74
CA THR A 40 15.09 2.87 1.84
C THR A 40 15.63 3.31 3.18
N VAL A 41 14.76 3.40 4.20
CA VAL A 41 15.17 3.73 5.57
C VAL A 41 16.27 2.79 6.04
N LEU A 42 16.09 1.47 5.87
CA LEU A 42 17.10 0.50 6.26
C LEU A 42 18.41 0.61 5.46
N HIS A 43 18.34 0.94 4.17
CA HIS A 43 19.54 1.10 3.35
C HIS A 43 20.36 2.30 3.81
N LEU A 44 19.69 3.44 4.04
CA LEU A 44 20.34 4.65 4.50
C LEU A 44 20.87 4.50 5.93
N ALA A 45 20.11 3.87 6.82
CA ALA A 45 20.55 3.57 8.19
C ALA A 45 21.83 2.72 8.20
N ALA A 46 21.92 1.72 7.31
CA ALA A 46 23.12 0.89 7.20
C ALA A 46 24.35 1.68 6.68
N LYS A 47 24.12 2.76 5.92
CA LYS A 47 25.17 3.60 5.37
C LYS A 47 25.66 4.65 6.37
N GLU A 48 24.75 5.26 7.12
CA GLU A 48 25.05 6.27 8.14
C GLU A 48 25.50 5.63 9.48
N GLY A 49 25.10 4.38 9.74
CA GLY A 49 25.55 3.57 10.87
C GLY A 49 24.39 3.02 11.70
N SER A 50 23.39 3.86 11.97
CA SER A 50 22.18 3.49 12.70
C SER A 50 20.96 4.26 12.19
N VAL A 51 19.76 3.91 12.68
CA VAL A 51 18.53 4.64 12.32
C VAL A 51 18.42 5.97 13.08
N GLU A 52 19.08 6.03 14.24
CA GLU A 52 19.15 7.20 15.11
C GLU A 52 20.03 8.33 14.52
N ASP A 53 20.86 8.01 13.53
CA ASP A 53 21.71 8.96 12.82
C ASP A 53 21.04 9.54 11.55
N LEU A 54 19.82 9.10 11.22
CA LEU A 54 19.08 9.59 10.07
C LEU A 54 18.18 10.78 10.42
N GLU A 55 18.02 11.69 9.46
CA GLU A 55 17.01 12.73 9.51
C GLU A 55 15.83 12.36 8.59
N VAL A 56 14.63 12.87 8.89
CA VAL A 56 13.42 12.51 8.11
C VAL A 56 13.54 12.95 6.64
N GLU A 57 14.24 14.05 6.38
CA GLU A 57 14.50 14.59 5.04
C GLU A 57 15.36 13.66 4.16
N ASP A 58 16.18 12.81 4.78
CA ASP A 58 17.02 11.85 4.07
C ASP A 58 16.18 10.78 3.39
N VAL A 59 15.13 10.31 4.07
CA VAL A 59 14.29 9.19 3.63
C VAL A 59 12.99 9.63 2.97
N LEU A 60 12.45 10.80 3.34
CA LEU A 60 11.18 11.29 2.86
C LEU A 60 11.35 12.06 1.55
N LYS A 61 10.71 11.56 0.50
CA LYS A 61 10.68 12.23 -0.80
C LYS A 61 9.26 12.66 -1.13
N VAL A 62 9.15 13.78 -1.83
CA VAL A 62 7.86 14.33 -2.25
C VAL A 62 7.72 14.13 -3.76
N GLY A 63 6.63 13.49 -4.17
CA GLY A 63 6.35 13.17 -5.57
C GLY A 63 5.13 13.89 -6.12
N TYR A 64 4.40 13.18 -6.99
CA TYR A 64 3.20 13.68 -7.67
C TYR A 64 2.27 14.46 -6.73
N LYS A 65 2.03 15.73 -7.08
CA LYS A 65 1.13 16.66 -6.37
C LYS A 65 1.33 16.73 -4.84
N GLY A 66 2.56 16.54 -4.36
CA GLY A 66 2.89 16.70 -2.95
C GLY A 66 2.71 15.45 -2.10
N ILE A 67 2.47 14.27 -2.69
CA ILE A 67 2.45 13.00 -1.95
C ILE A 67 3.83 12.76 -1.33
N LYS A 68 3.87 12.58 -0.01
CA LYS A 68 5.07 12.18 0.72
C LYS A 68 5.27 10.68 0.57
N CYS A 69 6.51 10.23 0.36
CA CYS A 69 6.86 8.84 0.08
C CYS A 69 8.07 8.41 0.89
N VAL A 70 7.97 7.24 1.51
CA VAL A 70 9.07 6.56 2.22
C VAL A 70 9.01 5.06 1.90
N GLU A 71 10.16 4.41 1.72
CA GLU A 71 10.27 2.96 1.63
C GLU A 71 10.98 2.43 2.88
N SER A 72 10.37 1.48 3.59
CA SER A 72 11.01 0.84 4.75
C SER A 72 12.25 0.05 4.33
N GLY A 73 12.14 -0.63 3.19
CA GLY A 73 13.11 -1.59 2.72
C GLY A 73 13.03 -2.92 3.47
N GLY A 74 13.91 -3.83 3.08
CA GLY A 74 14.04 -5.14 3.70
C GLY A 74 15.51 -5.57 3.71
N PRO A 75 15.83 -6.61 4.48
CA PRO A 75 17.16 -7.19 4.45
C PRO A 75 17.41 -7.88 3.11
N GLU A 76 18.67 -8.20 2.82
CA GLU A 76 19.02 -8.97 1.62
C GLU A 76 18.26 -10.30 1.57
N PRO A 77 17.84 -10.77 0.37
CA PRO A 77 17.14 -12.04 0.24
C PRO A 77 17.87 -13.20 0.91
N GLY A 78 17.20 -13.88 1.84
CA GLY A 78 17.78 -14.97 2.62
C GLY A 78 18.48 -14.54 3.92
N VAL A 79 18.53 -13.24 4.22
CA VAL A 79 19.12 -12.67 5.43
C VAL A 79 18.04 -11.93 6.23
N GLY A 80 18.02 -12.06 7.55
CA GLY A 80 17.18 -11.24 8.43
C GLY A 80 15.66 -11.45 8.33
N CYS A 81 14.89 -10.46 8.78
CA CYS A 81 13.43 -10.46 8.80
C CYS A 81 12.89 -9.15 8.23
N ALA A 82 12.21 -9.20 7.08
CA ALA A 82 11.59 -8.03 6.44
C ALA A 82 10.63 -7.30 7.40
N GLY A 83 9.89 -8.05 8.22
CA GLY A 83 9.00 -7.48 9.21
C GLY A 83 9.70 -6.62 10.27
N ARG A 84 10.99 -6.84 10.57
CA ARG A 84 11.74 -5.97 11.49
C ARG A 84 12.05 -4.61 10.86
N GLY A 85 12.31 -4.58 9.55
CA GLY A 85 12.52 -3.34 8.81
C GLY A 85 11.32 -2.42 8.80
N VAL A 86 10.13 -3.02 8.63
CA VAL A 86 8.85 -2.29 8.74
C VAL A 86 8.68 -1.65 10.12
N ILE A 87 8.93 -2.40 11.20
CA ILE A 87 8.82 -1.89 12.57
C ILE A 87 9.78 -0.71 12.79
N THR A 88 11.06 -0.89 12.45
CA THR A 88 12.09 0.16 12.62
C THR A 88 11.73 1.42 11.84
N SER A 89 11.26 1.28 10.60
CA SER A 89 10.93 2.41 9.75
C SER A 89 9.70 3.18 10.25
N ILE A 90 8.67 2.47 10.70
CA ILE A 90 7.45 3.11 11.23
C ILE A 90 7.74 3.90 12.50
N ASN A 91 8.52 3.33 13.42
CA ASN A 91 8.90 4.01 14.67
C ASN A 91 9.75 5.25 14.38
N PHE A 92 10.76 5.12 13.51
CA PHE A 92 11.58 6.25 13.07
C PHE A 92 10.74 7.39 12.50
N LEU A 93 9.80 7.09 11.61
CA LEU A 93 8.94 8.09 10.99
C LEU A 93 8.04 8.79 12.02
N GLU A 94 7.57 8.05 13.04
CA GLU A 94 6.69 8.59 14.07
C GLU A 94 7.45 9.52 15.01
N GLU A 95 8.63 9.09 15.45
CA GLU A 95 9.51 9.86 16.34
C GLU A 95 10.01 11.16 15.68
N ASN A 96 10.16 11.18 14.36
CA ASN A 96 10.64 12.33 13.59
C ASN A 96 9.51 13.14 12.91
N GLY A 97 8.26 12.99 13.33
CA GLY A 97 7.15 13.87 12.91
C GLY A 97 6.74 13.75 11.42
N ALA A 98 7.06 12.64 10.75
CA ALA A 98 6.71 12.45 9.33
C ALA A 98 5.18 12.44 9.08
N TYR A 99 4.42 12.14 10.13
CA TYR A 99 2.97 12.04 10.17
C TYR A 99 2.27 13.39 10.37
N ASP A 100 3.02 14.47 10.52
CA ASP A 100 2.44 15.79 10.68
C ASP A 100 1.91 16.34 9.35
N ASP A 101 0.75 17.00 9.43
CA ASP A 101 0.07 17.66 8.29
C ASP A 101 -0.27 16.69 7.13
N VAL A 102 -0.74 15.47 7.47
CA VAL A 102 -1.29 14.51 6.49
C VAL A 102 -2.70 14.09 6.88
N ASP A 103 -3.57 13.95 5.89
CA ASP A 103 -4.94 13.48 6.07
C ASP A 103 -5.01 11.94 6.04
N TYR A 104 -4.16 11.32 5.21
CA TYR A 104 -4.08 9.87 5.04
C TYR A 104 -2.64 9.36 5.10
N VAL A 105 -2.44 8.26 5.82
CA VAL A 105 -1.22 7.44 5.75
C VAL A 105 -1.57 6.09 5.17
N SER A 106 -0.94 5.74 4.05
CA SER A 106 -1.10 4.45 3.39
C SER A 106 0.12 3.58 3.63
N TYR A 107 -0.10 2.42 4.25
CA TYR A 107 0.91 1.37 4.39
C TYR A 107 0.72 0.35 3.27
N ASP A 108 1.67 0.25 2.35
CA ASP A 108 1.65 -0.76 1.29
C ASP A 108 2.38 -2.02 1.78
N VAL A 109 1.62 -2.98 2.31
CA VAL A 109 2.13 -4.15 3.04
C VAL A 109 2.04 -5.41 2.18
N LEU A 110 3.11 -6.23 2.22
CA LEU A 110 3.14 -7.54 1.57
C LEU A 110 2.05 -8.48 2.11
N GLY A 111 1.20 -9.00 1.21
CA GLY A 111 0.04 -9.84 1.57
C GLY A 111 0.30 -11.35 1.66
N ASP A 112 1.42 -11.84 1.11
CA ASP A 112 1.71 -13.28 1.01
C ASP A 112 2.05 -13.91 2.37
N VAL A 113 2.67 -13.12 3.26
CA VAL A 113 3.15 -13.57 4.56
C VAL A 113 2.60 -12.66 5.66
N VAL A 114 1.65 -13.19 6.43
CA VAL A 114 1.07 -12.46 7.57
C VAL A 114 1.84 -12.80 8.86
N CYS A 115 3.14 -12.49 8.88
CA CYS A 115 3.97 -12.68 10.08
C CYS A 115 3.86 -11.48 11.04
N GLY A 116 4.40 -11.61 12.26
CA GLY A 116 4.24 -10.60 13.32
C GLY A 116 4.75 -9.20 12.97
N GLY A 117 5.73 -9.07 12.07
CA GLY A 117 6.24 -7.77 11.63
C GLY A 117 5.37 -7.09 10.57
N PHE A 118 4.89 -7.84 9.57
CA PHE A 118 3.92 -7.31 8.60
C PHE A 118 2.56 -7.00 9.23
N ALA A 119 2.23 -7.66 10.34
CA ALA A 119 1.07 -7.34 11.16
C ALA A 119 1.28 -6.12 12.06
N MET A 120 2.47 -5.49 12.12
CA MET A 120 2.72 -4.38 13.05
C MET A 120 1.79 -3.18 12.83
N PRO A 121 1.54 -2.69 11.60
CA PRO A 121 0.60 -1.58 11.39
C PRO A 121 -0.79 -1.85 11.99
N ILE A 122 -1.23 -3.11 11.94
CA ILE A 122 -2.49 -3.60 12.51
C ILE A 122 -2.40 -3.74 14.03
N ARG A 123 -1.35 -4.42 14.51
CA ARG A 123 -1.14 -4.79 15.91
C ARG A 123 -0.96 -3.58 16.81
N GLU A 124 -0.26 -2.57 16.32
CA GLU A 124 0.06 -1.34 17.06
C GLU A 124 -0.88 -0.19 16.72
N ASN A 125 -2.02 -0.51 16.08
CA ASN A 125 -3.11 0.42 15.79
C ASN A 125 -2.67 1.65 14.99
N LYS A 126 -1.64 1.48 14.14
CA LYS A 126 -1.14 2.51 13.21
C LYS A 126 -2.05 2.64 11.99
N ALA A 127 -2.62 1.53 11.54
CA ALA A 127 -3.62 1.47 10.48
C ALA A 127 -4.96 0.99 11.05
N GLN A 128 -6.00 1.82 10.97
CA GLN A 128 -7.34 1.51 11.48
C GLN A 128 -8.26 0.92 10.41
N GLU A 129 -8.03 1.26 9.14
CA GLU A 129 -8.80 0.74 8.02
C GLU A 129 -7.91 -0.06 7.08
N ILE A 130 -8.33 -1.30 6.80
CA ILE A 130 -7.58 -2.21 5.91
C ILE A 130 -8.40 -2.48 4.67
N TYR A 131 -7.77 -2.31 3.52
CA TYR A 131 -8.31 -2.65 2.21
C TYR A 131 -7.47 -3.78 1.61
N ILE A 132 -8.10 -4.88 1.23
CA ILE A 132 -7.40 -6.04 0.67
C ILE A 132 -7.55 -6.03 -0.85
N VAL A 133 -6.44 -5.90 -1.56
CA VAL A 133 -6.41 -6.07 -3.01
C VAL A 133 -6.31 -7.56 -3.33
N MET A 134 -7.21 -8.07 -4.18
CA MET A 134 -7.28 -9.49 -4.55
C MET A 134 -7.74 -9.66 -6.01
N SER A 135 -7.77 -10.90 -6.51
CA SER A 135 -8.30 -11.28 -7.82
C SER A 135 -9.12 -12.57 -7.70
N GLY A 136 -9.76 -13.01 -8.78
CA GLY A 136 -10.47 -14.29 -8.86
C GLY A 136 -9.57 -15.52 -8.77
N GLU A 137 -8.24 -15.34 -8.74
CA GLU A 137 -7.29 -16.44 -8.60
C GLU A 137 -7.36 -17.03 -7.18
N MET A 138 -7.35 -18.37 -7.08
CA MET A 138 -7.48 -19.09 -5.80
C MET A 138 -6.47 -18.64 -4.74
N MET A 139 -5.22 -18.35 -5.14
CA MET A 139 -4.19 -17.89 -4.22
C MET A 139 -4.49 -16.50 -3.65
N ALA A 140 -5.07 -15.60 -4.45
CA ALA A 140 -5.46 -14.27 -4.00
C ALA A 140 -6.64 -14.34 -3.02
N LEU A 141 -7.63 -15.20 -3.30
CA LEU A 141 -8.74 -15.49 -2.37
C LEU A 141 -8.23 -16.05 -1.04
N TYR A 142 -7.28 -17.00 -1.11
CA TYR A 142 -6.68 -17.61 0.06
C TYR A 142 -5.91 -16.61 0.91
N ALA A 143 -5.08 -15.77 0.28
CA ALA A 143 -4.34 -14.69 0.95
C ALA A 143 -5.30 -13.70 1.61
N ALA A 144 -6.34 -13.24 0.90
CA ALA A 144 -7.35 -12.34 1.45
C ALA A 144 -8.03 -12.90 2.70
N ASN A 145 -8.39 -14.18 2.69
CA ASN A 145 -8.96 -14.85 3.86
C ASN A 145 -7.98 -14.96 5.04
N ASN A 146 -6.70 -15.22 4.77
CA ASN A 146 -5.68 -15.28 5.83
C ASN A 146 -5.39 -13.91 6.43
N ILE A 147 -5.34 -12.85 5.61
CA ILE A 147 -5.24 -11.47 6.08
C ILE A 147 -6.45 -11.15 6.96
N ALA A 148 -7.68 -11.45 6.51
CA ALA A 148 -8.90 -11.21 7.29
C ALA A 148 -8.89 -11.91 8.66
N LYS A 149 -8.36 -13.14 8.76
CA LYS A 149 -8.13 -13.82 10.05
C LYS A 149 -7.14 -13.07 10.94
N GLY A 150 -6.06 -12.54 10.35
CA GLY A 150 -5.09 -11.70 11.03
C GLY A 150 -5.73 -10.43 11.59
N ILE A 151 -6.58 -9.77 10.81
CA ILE A 151 -7.34 -8.59 11.25
C ILE A 151 -8.25 -8.95 12.42
N LEU A 152 -9.03 -10.03 12.31
CA LEU A 152 -9.95 -10.46 13.37
C LEU A 152 -9.24 -10.68 14.71
N LYS A 153 -8.02 -11.23 14.70
CA LYS A 153 -7.20 -11.42 15.90
C LYS A 153 -6.93 -10.13 16.65
N TYR A 154 -6.74 -9.01 15.93
CA TYR A 154 -6.43 -7.70 16.50
C TYR A 154 -7.66 -6.78 16.60
N ALA A 155 -8.76 -7.08 15.92
CA ALA A 155 -9.97 -6.27 15.92
C ALA A 155 -10.66 -6.16 17.29
N HIS A 156 -10.43 -7.12 18.18
CA HIS A 156 -10.99 -7.11 19.54
C HIS A 156 -10.17 -6.26 20.52
N SER A 157 -8.86 -6.14 20.30
CA SER A 157 -7.94 -5.39 21.17
C SER A 157 -7.62 -4.00 20.62
N GLY A 158 -7.70 -3.83 19.29
CA GLY A 158 -7.40 -2.61 18.55
C GLY A 158 -8.61 -2.14 17.74
N GLY A 159 -8.65 -0.85 17.41
CA GLY A 159 -9.75 -0.25 16.64
C GLY A 159 -9.78 -0.67 15.17
N VAL A 160 -8.89 -1.57 14.74
CA VAL A 160 -8.67 -1.93 13.34
C VAL A 160 -9.83 -2.71 12.74
N ARG A 161 -10.24 -2.35 11.52
CA ARG A 161 -11.36 -2.93 10.78
C ARG A 161 -10.97 -3.24 9.33
N LEU A 162 -11.63 -4.25 8.76
CA LEU A 162 -11.60 -4.52 7.33
C LEU A 162 -12.58 -3.56 6.64
N GLY A 163 -12.05 -2.55 5.95
CA GLY A 163 -12.83 -1.54 5.23
C GLY A 163 -13.47 -2.12 3.97
N GLY A 164 -12.77 -3.01 3.28
CA GLY A 164 -13.33 -3.76 2.16
C GLY A 164 -12.30 -4.49 1.31
N LEU A 165 -12.80 -5.15 0.27
CA LEU A 165 -11.99 -5.80 -0.76
C LEU A 165 -11.98 -4.94 -2.02
N ILE A 166 -10.86 -4.97 -2.73
CA ILE A 166 -10.69 -4.35 -4.03
C ILE A 166 -10.28 -5.47 -4.99
N CYS A 167 -11.12 -5.77 -5.97
CA CYS A 167 -10.77 -6.76 -6.98
C CYS A 167 -9.94 -6.10 -8.08
N ASN A 168 -8.75 -6.63 -8.37
CA ASN A 168 -7.90 -6.22 -9.47
C ASN A 168 -7.96 -7.33 -10.53
N GLU A 169 -8.71 -7.07 -11.59
CA GLU A 169 -9.14 -8.08 -12.55
C GLU A 169 -7.98 -8.85 -13.19
N ARG A 170 -8.13 -10.17 -13.24
CA ARG A 170 -7.25 -11.11 -13.94
C ARG A 170 -7.92 -11.76 -15.15
N GLN A 171 -9.13 -11.33 -15.48
CA GLN A 171 -9.95 -11.79 -16.59
C GLN A 171 -10.33 -13.28 -16.43
N THR A 172 -10.64 -13.67 -15.19
CA THR A 172 -11.20 -15.00 -14.90
C THR A 172 -12.72 -14.99 -15.05
N ASP A 173 -13.32 -16.14 -15.38
CA ASP A 173 -14.76 -16.23 -15.56
C ASP A 173 -15.50 -15.89 -14.26
N ARG A 174 -16.49 -14.99 -14.34
CA ARG A 174 -17.33 -14.55 -13.21
C ARG A 174 -16.53 -14.00 -12.02
N GLU A 175 -15.39 -13.35 -12.30
CA GLU A 175 -14.49 -12.80 -11.28
C GLU A 175 -15.19 -11.82 -10.32
N LEU A 176 -16.08 -10.98 -10.85
CA LEU A 176 -16.88 -10.04 -10.05
C LEU A 176 -17.78 -10.79 -9.05
N ASP A 177 -18.59 -11.73 -9.53
CA ASP A 177 -19.50 -12.52 -8.69
C ASP A 177 -18.73 -13.24 -7.57
N LEU A 178 -17.55 -13.77 -7.89
CA LEU A 178 -16.68 -14.46 -6.94
C LEU A 178 -16.12 -13.51 -5.88
N ALA A 179 -15.66 -12.32 -6.28
CA ALA A 179 -15.14 -11.30 -5.37
C ALA A 179 -16.24 -10.76 -4.43
N GLU A 180 -17.44 -10.50 -4.95
CA GLU A 180 -18.61 -10.10 -4.16
C GLU A 180 -19.02 -11.19 -3.15
N ALA A 181 -19.06 -12.46 -3.59
CA ALA A 181 -19.38 -13.58 -2.73
C ALA A 181 -18.36 -13.78 -1.60
N LEU A 182 -17.06 -13.59 -1.88
CA LEU A 182 -16.03 -13.63 -0.83
C LEU A 182 -16.21 -12.46 0.15
N ALA A 183 -16.44 -11.25 -0.34
CA ALA A 183 -16.65 -10.08 0.51
C ALA A 183 -17.81 -10.28 1.48
N ALA A 184 -18.95 -10.76 0.99
CA ALA A 184 -20.11 -11.08 1.82
C ALA A 184 -19.78 -12.16 2.87
N LYS A 185 -19.04 -13.21 2.50
CA LYS A 185 -18.61 -14.27 3.43
C LYS A 185 -17.66 -13.77 4.52
N LEU A 186 -16.84 -12.76 4.23
CA LEU A 186 -15.96 -12.11 5.19
C LEU A 186 -16.66 -11.00 6.00
N ASN A 187 -17.99 -10.87 5.86
CA ASN A 187 -18.79 -9.81 6.49
C ASN A 187 -18.25 -8.41 6.15
N SER A 188 -17.90 -8.21 4.88
CA SER A 188 -17.37 -6.97 4.34
C SER A 188 -18.01 -6.66 2.98
N LYS A 189 -17.46 -5.69 2.25
CA LYS A 189 -17.94 -5.24 0.94
C LYS A 189 -16.83 -5.28 -0.10
N LEU A 190 -17.20 -5.55 -1.35
CA LEU A 190 -16.35 -5.25 -2.49
C LEU A 190 -16.48 -3.73 -2.76
N ILE A 191 -15.43 -2.97 -2.48
CA ILE A 191 -15.41 -1.51 -2.66
C ILE A 191 -15.46 -1.18 -4.15
N HIS A 192 -14.65 -1.88 -4.92
CA HIS A 192 -14.50 -1.63 -6.33
C HIS A 192 -13.90 -2.83 -7.06
N PHE A 193 -14.21 -2.90 -8.35
CA PHE A 193 -13.66 -3.86 -9.29
C PHE A 193 -12.85 -3.07 -10.31
N VAL A 194 -11.53 -3.17 -10.24
CA VAL A 194 -10.59 -2.47 -11.11
C VAL A 194 -10.35 -3.33 -12.34
N PRO A 195 -10.79 -2.91 -13.53
CA PRO A 195 -10.64 -3.70 -14.74
C PRO A 195 -9.18 -3.76 -15.21
N ARG A 196 -8.87 -4.80 -15.99
CA ARG A 196 -7.57 -5.00 -16.60
C ARG A 196 -7.43 -4.14 -17.85
N ASP A 197 -6.51 -3.18 -17.83
CA ASP A 197 -6.22 -2.32 -18.99
C ASP A 197 -4.70 -2.20 -19.23
N ASN A 198 -4.28 -2.34 -20.50
CA ASN A 198 -2.89 -2.24 -20.93
C ASN A 198 -2.29 -0.83 -20.74
N ILE A 199 -3.12 0.19 -20.58
CA ILE A 199 -2.68 1.55 -20.28
C ILE A 199 -1.90 1.62 -18.95
N VAL A 200 -2.18 0.71 -18.02
CA VAL A 200 -1.44 0.57 -16.77
C VAL A 200 0.03 0.26 -17.07
N GLN A 201 0.31 -0.71 -17.94
CA GLN A 201 1.69 -1.05 -18.33
C GLN A 201 2.35 0.12 -19.06
N HIS A 202 1.63 0.82 -19.93
CA HIS A 202 2.16 2.01 -20.62
C HIS A 202 2.56 3.13 -19.64
N ALA A 203 1.75 3.36 -18.59
CA ALA A 203 2.06 4.34 -17.54
C ALA A 203 3.26 3.88 -16.70
N GLU A 204 3.26 2.61 -16.28
CA GLU A 204 4.31 2.03 -15.43
C GLU A 204 5.69 2.00 -16.10
N LEU A 205 5.75 1.79 -17.42
CA LEU A 205 6.99 1.88 -18.21
C LEU A 205 7.59 3.29 -18.19
N ARG A 206 6.74 4.31 -18.05
CA ARG A 206 7.13 5.71 -17.87
C ARG A 206 7.25 6.10 -16.40
N LYS A 207 7.12 5.13 -15.49
CA LYS A 207 7.16 5.32 -14.03
C LYS A 207 6.11 6.32 -13.57
N MET A 208 4.94 6.33 -14.19
CA MET A 208 3.83 7.22 -13.84
C MET A 208 2.63 6.39 -13.39
N THR A 209 1.79 6.99 -12.56
CA THR A 209 0.42 6.49 -12.37
C THR A 209 -0.40 6.74 -13.63
N VAL A 210 -1.47 6.00 -13.82
CA VAL A 210 -2.45 6.25 -14.89
C VAL A 210 -3.10 7.63 -14.72
N ILE A 211 -3.35 8.05 -13.46
CA ILE A 211 -3.86 9.39 -13.14
C ILE A 211 -2.95 10.49 -13.72
N GLN A 212 -1.64 10.33 -13.62
CA GLN A 212 -0.67 11.29 -14.18
C GLN A 212 -0.47 11.11 -15.69
N TYR A 213 -0.37 9.87 -16.18
CA TYR A 213 0.02 9.55 -17.55
C TYR A 213 -1.11 9.79 -18.57
N ALA A 214 -2.33 9.36 -18.23
CA ALA A 214 -3.49 9.39 -19.10
C ALA A 214 -4.75 9.76 -18.28
N PRO A 215 -4.84 11.01 -17.80
CA PRO A 215 -5.89 11.44 -16.87
C PRO A 215 -7.31 11.27 -17.42
N ASP A 216 -7.50 11.33 -18.73
CA ASP A 216 -8.81 11.21 -19.39
C ASP A 216 -9.16 9.77 -19.79
N SER A 217 -8.31 8.80 -19.43
CA SER A 217 -8.54 7.39 -19.74
C SER A 217 -9.66 6.78 -18.90
N LYS A 218 -10.29 5.72 -19.42
CA LYS A 218 -11.27 4.92 -18.65
C LYS A 218 -10.66 4.40 -17.36
N GLN A 219 -9.44 3.88 -17.41
CA GLN A 219 -8.74 3.36 -16.24
C GLN A 219 -8.45 4.43 -15.18
N ALA A 220 -8.16 5.68 -15.58
CA ALA A 220 -8.06 6.79 -14.63
C ALA A 220 -9.40 7.06 -13.93
N ALA A 221 -10.52 6.96 -14.65
CA ALA A 221 -11.86 7.11 -14.07
C ALA A 221 -12.17 6.02 -13.03
N GLU A 222 -11.77 4.76 -13.28
CA GLU A 222 -11.92 3.67 -12.30
C GLU A 222 -11.13 3.95 -11.00
N TYR A 223 -9.88 4.42 -11.10
CA TYR A 223 -9.12 4.79 -9.91
C TYR A 223 -9.69 5.99 -9.15
N ARG A 224 -10.30 6.97 -9.86
CA ARG A 224 -11.03 8.07 -9.21
C ARG A 224 -12.29 7.57 -8.51
N ALA A 225 -13.06 6.70 -9.16
CA ALA A 225 -14.24 6.08 -8.56
C ALA A 225 -13.91 5.21 -7.35
N LEU A 226 -12.74 4.58 -7.32
CA LEU A 226 -12.23 3.90 -6.13
C LEU A 226 -11.83 4.88 -5.03
N ALA A 227 -11.18 6.01 -5.37
CA ALA A 227 -10.78 7.02 -4.40
C ALA A 227 -11.96 7.74 -3.72
N GLU A 228 -13.11 7.87 -4.42
CA GLU A 228 -14.33 8.49 -3.88
C GLU A 228 -15.09 7.60 -2.87
N LYS A 229 -14.80 6.30 -2.80
CA LYS A 229 -15.56 5.31 -2.01
C LYS A 229 -14.87 4.89 -0.73
#